data_AF-G0MBP6-F1
#
_entry.id   AF-G0MBP6-F1
#
_cell.length_a   1.000
_cell.length_b   1.000
_cell.length_c   1.000
_cell.angle_alpha   90.00
_cell.angle_beta   90.00
_cell.angle_gamma   90.00
#
_symmetry.space_group_name_H-M   'P 1'
#
loop_
_entity.id
_entity.type
_entity.pdbx_description
1 polymer ?
#
loop_
_entity_poly.entity_id
_entity_poly.type
_entity_poly.pdbx_seq_one_letter_code
_entity_poly.pdbx_strand_id
1 'polypeptide(L)'
;MVALDPSPAQNNEPVTHQFSVLDSLVIMPLPQNLQTLSLSYNHFRNLPDWISDCPNLSFLRANNNGLVALPERIFFSPSLRSIFAFVNEIDHLPDFGEENCLETLILYKNKISSLPKHFFSVLPRLRQLNISSNFIELLPYFDGSNFCRVQVRQI
;
A
#
# COMPACT_ATOMS: atom_id res chain seq x y z
N MET A 1 2.37 -66.55 20.43
CA MET A 1 2.91 -65.31 21.02
C MET A 1 3.61 -64.57 19.90
N VAL A 2 2.86 -63.77 19.14
CA VAL A 2 3.36 -63.00 17.98
C VAL A 2 3.25 -61.54 18.38
N ALA A 3 4.37 -60.83 18.31
CA ALA A 3 4.49 -59.44 18.72
C ALA A 3 3.67 -58.53 17.79
N LEU A 4 2.94 -57.60 18.40
CA LEU A 4 2.26 -56.49 17.75
C LEU A 4 3.30 -55.42 17.37
N ASP A 5 3.34 -55.04 16.09
CA ASP A 5 4.05 -53.84 15.63
C ASP A 5 3.42 -52.59 16.26
N PRO A 6 4.21 -51.63 16.79
CA PRO A 6 3.68 -50.36 17.22
C PRO A 6 3.54 -49.43 16.00
N SER A 7 2.31 -48.97 15.75
CA SER A 7 2.00 -47.91 14.79
C SER A 7 2.87 -46.66 15.02
N PRO A 8 3.31 -45.95 13.96
CA PRO A 8 4.06 -44.72 14.12
C PRO A 8 3.14 -43.62 14.67
N ALA A 9 3.67 -42.87 15.63
CA ALA A 9 3.04 -41.71 16.22
C ALA A 9 2.53 -40.75 15.13
N GLN A 10 1.27 -40.32 15.27
CA GLN A 10 0.72 -39.22 14.51
C GLN A 10 1.53 -37.96 14.84
N ASN A 11 2.35 -37.54 13.89
CA ASN A 11 2.97 -36.23 13.89
C ASN A 11 1.85 -35.18 13.83
N ASN A 12 1.57 -34.55 14.97
CA ASN A 12 0.87 -33.28 15.01
C ASN A 12 1.83 -32.19 14.50
N GLU A 13 2.11 -32.21 13.21
CA GLU A 13 2.60 -31.01 12.52
C GLU A 13 1.48 -29.97 12.62
N PRO A 14 1.76 -28.71 13.02
CA PRO A 14 0.77 -27.67 12.90
C PRO A 14 0.36 -27.62 11.44
N VAL A 15 -0.93 -27.81 11.17
CA VAL A 15 -1.52 -27.52 9.87
C VAL A 15 -1.25 -26.04 9.64
N THR A 16 -0.12 -25.74 9.00
CA THR A 16 0.17 -24.44 8.48
C THR A 16 -0.90 -24.28 7.42
N HIS A 17 -1.95 -23.53 7.75
CA HIS A 17 -2.79 -22.94 6.75
C HIS A 17 -1.85 -22.13 5.87
N GLN A 18 -1.37 -22.74 4.78
CA GLN A 18 -0.86 -22.01 3.62
C GLN A 18 -2.04 -21.19 3.15
N PHE A 19 -2.24 -20.02 3.76
CA PHE A 19 -3.05 -18.99 3.17
C PHE A 19 -2.44 -18.77 1.80
N SER A 20 -3.20 -19.09 0.75
CA SER A 20 -2.81 -18.85 -0.63
C SER A 20 -2.49 -17.37 -0.75
N VAL A 21 -1.20 -17.05 -0.75
CA VAL A 21 -0.67 -15.69 -0.88
C VAL A 21 -0.97 -15.24 -2.30
N LEU A 22 -1.74 -14.16 -2.45
CA LEU A 22 -2.12 -13.62 -3.74
C LEU A 22 -0.97 -12.79 -4.31
N ASP A 23 -0.66 -12.97 -5.59
CA ASP A 23 0.32 -12.15 -6.32
C ASP A 23 -0.32 -11.26 -7.39
N SER A 24 -1.59 -11.53 -7.71
CA SER A 24 -2.34 -10.89 -8.78
C SER A 24 -3.84 -10.87 -8.44
N LEU A 25 -4.55 -9.86 -8.98
CA LEU A 25 -5.99 -9.70 -8.81
C LEU A 25 -6.60 -9.12 -10.08
N VAL A 26 -7.41 -9.94 -10.74
CA VAL A 26 -8.17 -9.56 -11.93
C VAL A 26 -9.65 -9.66 -11.60
N ILE A 27 -10.37 -8.55 -11.78
CA ILE A 27 -11.81 -8.48 -11.56
C ILE A 27 -12.45 -7.89 -12.81
N MET A 28 -13.49 -8.56 -13.31
CA MET A 28 -14.34 -8.06 -14.39
C MET A 28 -15.78 -8.50 -14.12
N PRO A 29 -16.77 -7.60 -14.25
CA PRO A 29 -16.65 -6.17 -14.57
C PRO A 29 -16.03 -5.33 -13.45
N LEU A 30 -15.59 -4.11 -13.77
CA LEU A 30 -15.00 -3.18 -12.79
C LEU A 30 -16.00 -2.89 -11.64
N PRO A 31 -15.60 -3.06 -10.37
CA PRO A 31 -16.52 -2.93 -9.25
C PRO A 31 -16.87 -1.45 -8.97
N GLN A 32 -18.00 -0.99 -9.53
CA GLN A 32 -18.42 0.42 -9.46
C GLN A 32 -18.72 0.92 -8.05
N ASN A 33 -19.06 0.04 -7.11
CA ASN A 33 -19.42 0.40 -5.72
C ASN A 33 -18.31 0.07 -4.71
N LEU A 34 -17.10 -0.30 -5.17
CA LEU A 34 -16.01 -0.63 -4.27
C LEU A 34 -15.57 0.62 -3.51
N GLN A 35 -15.73 0.61 -2.18
CA GLN A 35 -15.32 1.73 -1.31
C GLN A 35 -14.00 1.48 -0.60
N THR A 36 -13.73 0.22 -0.29
CA THR A 36 -12.56 -0.22 0.50
C THR A 36 -11.95 -1.44 -0.17
N LEU A 37 -10.63 -1.40 -0.41
CA LEU A 37 -9.85 -2.51 -0.93
C LEU A 37 -8.69 -2.82 0.01
N SER A 38 -8.59 -4.07 0.46
CA SER A 38 -7.50 -4.54 1.32
C SER A 38 -6.81 -5.73 0.67
N LEU A 39 -5.55 -5.53 0.29
CA LEU A 39 -4.64 -6.50 -0.33
C LEU A 39 -3.38 -6.73 0.52
N SER A 40 -3.39 -6.29 1.79
CA SER A 40 -2.25 -6.41 2.69
C SER A 40 -1.88 -7.86 2.99
N TYR A 41 -0.60 -8.10 3.32
CA TYR A 41 -0.06 -9.43 3.66
C TYR A 41 -0.18 -10.45 2.53
N ASN A 42 0.26 -10.05 1.34
CA ASN A 42 0.24 -10.86 0.12
C ASN A 42 1.60 -10.76 -0.59
N HIS A 43 1.67 -11.16 -1.85
CA HIS A 43 2.89 -11.16 -2.67
C HIS A 43 2.77 -10.28 -3.93
N PHE A 44 1.91 -9.26 -3.88
CA PHE A 44 1.80 -8.32 -5.00
C PHE A 44 3.13 -7.60 -5.21
N ARG A 45 3.66 -7.70 -6.44
CA ARG A 45 4.74 -6.82 -6.92
C ARG A 45 4.18 -5.54 -7.56
N ASN A 46 3.00 -5.64 -8.15
CA ASN A 46 2.25 -4.53 -8.73
C ASN A 46 0.78 -4.65 -8.30
N LEU A 47 0.15 -3.50 -8.05
CA LEU A 47 -1.30 -3.45 -7.91
C LEU A 47 -1.95 -3.37 -9.30
N PRO A 48 -3.17 -3.90 -9.48
CA PRO A 48 -3.84 -3.82 -10.77
C PRO A 48 -4.31 -2.39 -11.08
N ASP A 49 -4.13 -1.96 -12.33
CA ASP A 49 -4.40 -0.57 -12.77
C ASP A 49 -5.85 -0.13 -12.57
N TRP A 50 -6.77 -1.09 -12.67
CA TRP A 50 -8.21 -0.87 -12.53
C TRP A 50 -8.61 -0.24 -11.19
N ILE A 51 -7.77 -0.35 -10.16
CA ILE A 51 -7.97 0.31 -8.86
C ILE A 51 -8.10 1.83 -9.04
N SER A 52 -7.35 2.40 -10.00
CA SER A 52 -7.39 3.83 -10.32
C SER A 52 -8.69 4.27 -10.98
N ASP A 53 -9.44 3.32 -11.57
CA ASP A 53 -10.69 3.58 -12.28
C ASP A 53 -11.94 3.34 -11.41
N CYS A 54 -11.78 2.87 -10.17
CA CYS A 54 -12.89 2.69 -9.24
C CYS A 54 -13.40 4.05 -8.72
N PRO A 55 -14.61 4.50 -9.10
CA PRO A 55 -15.07 5.88 -8.85
C PRO A 55 -15.42 6.15 -7.39
N ASN A 56 -15.61 5.10 -6.58
CA ASN A 56 -16.03 5.18 -5.18
C ASN A 56 -14.96 4.69 -4.20
N LEU A 57 -13.79 4.25 -4.68
CA LEU A 57 -12.76 3.71 -3.83
C LEU A 57 -12.16 4.83 -2.99
N SER A 58 -12.39 4.79 -1.68
CA SER A 58 -11.94 5.81 -0.74
C SER A 58 -10.77 5.34 0.12
N PHE A 59 -10.61 4.02 0.28
CA PHE A 59 -9.63 3.44 1.18
C PHE A 59 -8.90 2.24 0.55
N LEU A 60 -7.58 2.34 0.44
CA LEU A 60 -6.70 1.29 -0.08
C LEU A 60 -5.66 0.87 0.97
N ARG A 61 -5.65 -0.43 1.28
CA ARG A 61 -4.61 -1.10 2.08
C ARG A 61 -3.86 -2.10 1.21
N ALA A 62 -2.55 -1.95 1.11
CA ALA A 62 -1.67 -2.85 0.38
C ALA A 62 -0.31 -3.02 1.09
N ASN A 63 -0.29 -2.83 2.41
CA ASN A 63 0.92 -2.96 3.23
C ASN A 63 1.40 -4.42 3.33
N ASN A 64 2.70 -4.62 3.60
CA ASN A 64 3.30 -5.96 3.72
C ASN A 64 3.08 -6.79 2.44
N ASN A 65 3.56 -6.23 1.33
CA ASN A 65 3.66 -6.89 0.03
C ASN A 65 5.11 -6.72 -0.47
N GLY A 66 5.36 -6.97 -1.75
CA GLY A 66 6.61 -6.66 -2.44
C GLY A 66 6.43 -5.58 -3.50
N LEU A 67 5.54 -4.60 -3.25
CA LEU A 67 5.20 -3.59 -4.25
C LEU A 67 6.43 -2.77 -4.62
N VAL A 68 6.76 -2.71 -5.91
CA VAL A 68 7.87 -1.88 -6.43
C VAL A 68 7.38 -0.50 -6.86
N ALA A 69 6.10 -0.38 -7.21
CA ALA A 69 5.45 0.87 -7.60
C ALA A 69 3.95 0.83 -7.23
N LEU A 70 3.33 2.00 -7.22
CA LEU A 70 1.87 2.15 -7.23
C LEU A 70 1.39 2.38 -8.66
N PRO A 71 0.11 2.09 -8.99
CA PRO A 71 -0.43 2.36 -10.33
C PRO A 71 -0.27 3.83 -10.71
N GLU A 72 0.10 4.13 -11.96
CA GLU A 72 0.44 5.49 -12.42
C GLU A 72 -0.67 6.51 -12.15
N ARG A 73 -1.93 6.07 -12.22
CA ARG A 73 -3.10 6.94 -12.05
C ARG A 73 -3.72 6.89 -10.64
N ILE A 74 -3.09 6.25 -9.66
CA ILE A 74 -3.69 6.06 -8.33
C ILE A 74 -4.02 7.40 -7.64
N PHE A 75 -3.18 8.42 -7.86
CA PHE A 75 -3.36 9.77 -7.32
C PHE A 75 -4.22 10.69 -8.20
N PHE A 76 -4.80 10.17 -9.28
CA PHE A 76 -5.82 10.84 -10.08
C PHE A 76 -7.24 10.40 -9.67
N SER A 77 -7.36 9.48 -8.71
CA SER A 77 -8.66 9.02 -8.22
C SER A 77 -9.43 10.17 -7.55
N PRO A 78 -10.70 10.42 -7.95
CA PRO A 78 -11.51 11.48 -7.34
C PRO A 78 -12.00 11.12 -5.92
N SER A 79 -12.00 9.82 -5.59
CA SER A 79 -12.59 9.30 -4.35
C SER A 79 -11.55 8.89 -3.31
N LEU A 80 -10.31 8.60 -3.70
CA LEU A 80 -9.31 8.03 -2.79
C LEU A 80 -8.91 9.04 -1.71
N ARG A 81 -9.14 8.66 -0.44
CA ARG A 81 -8.84 9.48 0.75
C ARG A 81 -7.67 8.93 1.54
N SER A 82 -7.45 7.63 1.51
CA SER A 82 -6.44 6.97 2.35
C SER A 82 -5.72 5.86 1.60
N ILE A 83 -4.39 5.91 1.60
CA ILE A 83 -3.52 4.86 1.07
C ILE A 83 -2.53 4.41 2.14
N PHE A 84 -2.54 3.10 2.39
CA PHE A 84 -1.66 2.43 3.35
C PHE A 84 -0.84 1.39 2.57
N ALA A 85 0.40 1.71 2.23
CA ALA A 85 1.31 0.84 1.47
C ALA A 85 2.70 0.74 2.11
N PHE A 86 2.76 0.76 3.44
CA PHE A 86 3.97 0.59 4.23
C PHE A 86 4.51 -0.85 4.20
N VAL A 87 5.82 -1.01 4.45
CA VAL A 87 6.53 -2.31 4.39
C VAL A 87 6.34 -2.92 2.99
N ASN A 88 6.96 -2.27 2.01
CA ASN A 88 7.00 -2.62 0.59
C ASN A 88 8.37 -2.21 0.02
N GLU A 89 8.54 -2.24 -1.30
CA GLU A 89 9.77 -1.87 -2.01
C GLU A 89 9.59 -0.66 -2.94
N ILE A 90 8.59 0.20 -2.67
CA ILE A 90 8.24 1.34 -3.53
C ILE A 90 9.41 2.34 -3.53
N ASP A 91 9.97 2.65 -4.68
CA ASP A 91 11.14 3.54 -4.82
C ASP A 91 10.81 4.94 -5.36
N HIS A 92 9.65 5.11 -5.98
CA HIS A 92 9.13 6.41 -6.42
C HIS A 92 7.61 6.49 -6.28
N LEU A 93 7.09 7.72 -6.30
CA LEU A 93 5.65 7.98 -6.38
C LEU A 93 5.27 8.39 -7.80
N PRO A 94 4.16 7.87 -8.35
CA PRO A 94 3.63 8.37 -9.62
C PRO A 94 3.13 9.81 -9.51
N ASP A 95 2.80 10.40 -10.66
CA ASP A 95 2.28 11.76 -10.75
C ASP A 95 0.95 11.94 -10.00
N PHE A 96 0.67 13.18 -9.64
CA PHE A 96 -0.50 13.58 -8.88
C PHE A 96 -1.46 14.36 -9.78
N GLY A 97 -2.75 14.05 -9.70
CA GLY A 97 -3.79 14.87 -10.33
C GLY A 97 -3.97 16.21 -9.59
N GLU A 98 -4.40 17.24 -10.32
CA GLU A 98 -4.61 18.60 -9.76
C GLU A 98 -5.69 18.65 -8.67
N GLU A 99 -6.72 17.81 -8.78
CA GLU A 99 -7.87 17.75 -7.84
C GLU A 99 -7.75 16.60 -6.83
N ASN A 100 -6.55 16.36 -6.32
CA ASN A 100 -6.30 15.25 -5.41
C ASN A 100 -7.02 15.42 -4.06
N CYS A 101 -7.75 14.37 -3.67
CA CYS A 101 -8.55 14.35 -2.45
C CYS A 101 -7.92 13.57 -1.29
N LEU A 102 -6.67 13.16 -1.40
CA LEU A 102 -5.99 12.29 -0.44
C LEU A 102 -5.76 13.02 0.88
N GLU A 103 -6.16 12.38 1.98
CA GLU A 103 -6.06 12.92 3.34
C GLU A 103 -4.98 12.20 4.15
N THR A 104 -4.73 10.92 3.84
CA THR A 104 -3.77 10.08 4.55
C THR A 104 -2.92 9.25 3.60
N LEU A 105 -1.60 9.38 3.72
CA LEU A 105 -0.62 8.62 2.94
C LEU A 105 0.43 8.01 3.88
N ILE A 106 0.39 6.68 4.03
CA ILE A 106 1.28 5.92 4.91
C ILE A 106 2.15 4.98 4.07
N LEU A 107 3.43 5.34 3.96
CA LEU A 107 4.43 4.72 3.09
C LEU A 107 5.74 4.39 3.83
N TYR A 108 5.72 4.30 5.17
CA TYR A 108 6.93 3.99 5.92
C TYR A 108 7.52 2.62 5.55
N LYS A 109 8.84 2.42 5.72
CA LYS A 109 9.54 1.19 5.32
C LYS A 109 9.30 0.86 3.84
N ASN A 110 9.75 1.78 2.97
CA ASN A 110 9.81 1.63 1.53
C ASN A 110 11.21 2.07 1.05
N LYS A 111 11.41 2.28 -0.25
CA LYS A 111 12.68 2.68 -0.87
C LYS A 111 12.63 4.06 -1.51
N ILE A 112 11.69 4.92 -1.10
CA ILE A 112 11.45 6.22 -1.74
C ILE A 112 12.66 7.14 -1.50
N SER A 113 13.32 7.60 -2.56
CA SER A 113 14.49 8.48 -2.45
C SER A 113 14.16 9.97 -2.51
N SER A 114 13.01 10.33 -3.08
CA SER A 114 12.59 11.73 -3.21
C SER A 114 11.08 11.85 -3.31
N LEU A 115 10.57 13.04 -3.01
CA LEU A 115 9.19 13.43 -3.33
C LEU A 115 9.21 14.42 -4.51
N PRO A 116 8.16 14.46 -5.35
CA PRO A 116 8.05 15.46 -6.40
C PRO A 116 8.12 16.90 -5.87
N LYS A 117 8.70 17.81 -6.66
CA LYS A 117 8.91 19.22 -6.27
C LYS A 117 7.65 19.92 -5.75
N HIS A 118 6.49 19.58 -6.32
CA HIS A 118 5.19 20.18 -6.00
C HIS A 118 4.31 19.29 -5.12
N PHE A 119 4.87 18.25 -4.49
CA PHE A 119 4.13 17.24 -3.71
C PHE A 119 3.14 17.85 -2.71
N PHE A 120 3.56 18.87 -1.95
CA PHE A 120 2.70 19.51 -0.96
C PHE A 120 1.65 20.47 -1.56
N SER A 121 1.92 21.02 -2.75
CA SER A 121 0.99 21.91 -3.45
C SER A 121 -0.13 21.14 -4.14
N VAL A 122 0.15 19.95 -4.66
CA VAL A 122 -0.82 19.08 -5.35
C VAL A 122 -1.61 18.18 -4.39
N LEU A 123 -1.31 18.24 -3.09
CA LEU A 123 -1.99 17.49 -2.03
C LEU A 123 -2.59 18.42 -0.97
N PRO A 124 -3.47 19.36 -1.34
CA PRO A 124 -3.97 20.39 -0.43
C PRO A 124 -4.81 19.84 0.73
N ARG A 125 -5.30 18.60 0.63
CA ARG A 125 -6.11 17.92 1.66
C ARG A 125 -5.32 16.95 2.54
N LEU A 126 -4.03 16.74 2.28
CA LEU A 126 -3.25 15.74 2.97
C LEU A 126 -2.97 16.19 4.41
N ARG A 127 -3.53 15.46 5.38
CA ARG A 127 -3.41 15.77 6.82
C ARG A 127 -2.39 14.89 7.52
N GLN A 128 -2.18 13.68 7.00
CA GLN A 128 -1.31 12.68 7.57
C GLN A 128 -0.36 12.13 6.51
N LEU A 129 0.94 12.35 6.73
CA LEU A 129 2.01 11.79 5.91
C LEU A 129 2.97 11.03 6.81
N ASN A 130 3.18 9.75 6.51
CA ASN A 130 4.26 8.98 7.12
C ASN A 130 5.11 8.32 6.04
N ILE A 131 6.33 8.81 5.91
CA ILE A 131 7.35 8.35 4.95
C ILE A 131 8.64 7.97 5.70
N SER A 132 8.56 7.65 6.99
CA SER A 132 9.74 7.24 7.77
C SER A 132 10.36 5.94 7.24
N SER A 133 11.64 5.72 7.49
CA SER A 133 12.39 4.53 7.04
C SER A 133 12.29 4.38 5.51
N ASN A 134 12.64 5.45 4.79
CA ASN A 134 12.79 5.52 3.33
C ASN A 134 14.21 6.03 3.03
N PHE A 135 14.48 6.55 1.84
CA PHE A 135 15.78 7.16 1.47
C PHE A 135 15.64 8.66 1.15
N ILE A 136 14.61 9.32 1.69
CA ILE A 136 14.35 10.75 1.47
C ILE A 136 15.38 11.60 2.22
N GLU A 137 16.27 12.24 1.48
CA GLU A 137 17.28 13.16 2.03
C GLU A 137 16.74 14.58 2.22
N LEU A 138 15.91 15.03 1.27
CA LEU A 138 15.36 16.39 1.23
C LEU A 138 13.86 16.35 1.00
N LEU A 139 13.14 17.20 1.74
CA LEU A 139 11.73 17.44 1.51
C LEU A 139 11.55 18.62 0.53
N PRO A 140 10.57 18.54 -0.39
CA PRO A 140 10.17 19.70 -1.17
C PRO A 140 9.64 20.81 -0.26
N TYR A 141 9.62 22.04 -0.75
CA TYR A 141 9.15 23.18 0.03
C TYR A 141 7.72 22.95 0.52
N PHE A 142 7.51 23.17 1.82
CA PHE A 142 6.20 23.19 2.46
C PHE A 142 6.10 24.44 3.32
N ASP A 143 4.96 25.13 3.24
CA ASP A 143 4.65 26.34 4.00
C ASP A 143 4.08 26.03 5.41
N GLY A 144 3.80 24.75 5.69
CA GLY A 144 3.26 24.26 6.97
C GLY A 144 1.74 24.42 7.13
N SER A 145 1.02 24.89 6.11
CA SER A 145 -0.40 25.28 6.25
C SER A 145 -1.38 24.10 6.27
N ASN A 146 -1.01 22.95 5.69
CA ASN A 146 -1.95 21.87 5.39
C ASN A 146 -1.83 20.62 6.29
N PHE A 147 -0.86 20.55 7.20
CA PHE A 147 -0.54 19.30 7.90
C PHE A 147 -0.86 19.30 9.39
N CYS A 148 -1.60 18.27 9.82
CA CYS A 148 -1.74 17.96 11.25
C CYS A 148 -0.63 17.02 11.76
N ARG A 149 -0.07 16.18 10.88
CA ARG A 149 1.00 15.24 11.24
C ARG A 149 1.86 14.87 10.03
N VAL A 150 3.13 15.24 10.08
CA VAL A 150 4.16 14.79 9.14
C VAL A 150 5.22 14.02 9.92
N GLN A 151 5.49 12.79 9.49
CA GLN A 151 6.55 11.97 10.07
C GLN A 151 7.56 11.58 9.00
N VAL A 152 8.75 12.15 9.12
CA VAL A 152 9.93 11.83 8.31
C VAL A 152 11.03 11.50 9.32
N ARG A 153 11.37 10.22 9.47
CA ARG A 153 12.44 9.75 10.35
C ARG A 153 13.24 8.69 9.60
N GLN A 154 14.56 8.81 9.61
CA GLN A 154 15.48 7.86 8.99
C GLN A 154 16.05 6.92 10.06
N ILE A 155 15.25 6.00 10.59
CA ILE A 155 15.70 4.90 11.47
C ILE A 155 14.84 3.67 11.22
#